data_AF-A0A1I7UA25-F1
#
_entry.id   AF-A0A1I7UA25-F1
#
_cell.length_a   1.000
_cell.length_b   1.000
_cell.length_c   1.000
_cell.angle_alpha   90.00
_cell.angle_beta   90.00
_cell.angle_gamma   90.00
#
_symmetry.space_group_name_H-M   'P 1'
#
loop_
_entity.id
_entity.type
_entity.pdbx_description
1 polymer ?
#
loop_
_entity_poly.entity_id
_entity_poly.type
_entity_poly.pdbx_seq_one_letter_code
_entity_poly.pdbx_strand_id
1 'polypeptide(L)'
;MSSSSSSSVIKTKEINVIVVGVSGSEAVKGPSGVGKSLLCNRFVRPSADEFHREHSSVLSQIDFCGSPVINKDHWLYWGSRLLSSSDSPNVLVRVAEQTEFLDDETFETIAGCSKSENYCQRCSRTTLQSRDKLMYIQKEQLGLESEFPQHLLPDGKFNVDGFILACDVSKDSYLFHSNQIINIVKSISKTKKPIVIAFTKCDELSEETKKYYMNLFSGTKELKHVLSCLSPVETSSVKNVNVDYLFGSLSFLCLRSQKLMKKPLGYQEASLYVEQRNLHVKCCFSTLLSQAVPLCVYPKKCLSWNQVLADIDRHPDLMNFVTVFGSRVAFEMYERYVSEAKELWAINR
;
A
#
# COMPACT_ATOMS: atom_id res chain seq x y z
N MET A 1 -3.75 31.58 41.50
CA MET A 1 -2.86 31.21 40.39
C MET A 1 -3.23 29.80 39.92
N SER A 2 -4.17 29.71 38.99
CA SER A 2 -4.62 28.44 38.40
C SER A 2 -3.90 28.25 37.06
N SER A 3 -2.97 27.31 37.02
CA SER A 3 -2.26 26.91 35.81
C SER A 3 -3.23 26.20 34.88
N SER A 4 -3.69 26.90 33.84
CA SER A 4 -4.38 26.32 32.69
C SER A 4 -3.39 25.47 31.90
N SER A 5 -3.50 24.15 32.02
CA SER A 5 -2.85 23.20 31.12
C SER A 5 -3.48 23.34 29.73
N SER A 6 -2.82 24.10 28.85
CA SER A 6 -3.16 24.15 27.43
C SER A 6 -2.78 22.81 26.80
N SER A 7 -3.74 21.88 26.68
CA SER A 7 -3.62 20.75 25.78
C SER A 7 -3.57 21.32 24.35
N SER A 8 -2.37 21.43 23.78
CA SER A 8 -2.19 21.80 22.39
C SER A 8 -2.85 20.73 21.52
N VAL A 9 -3.98 21.09 20.90
CA VAL A 9 -4.63 20.25 19.88
C VAL A 9 -3.61 20.01 18.78
N ILE A 10 -3.12 18.78 18.64
CA ILE A 10 -2.18 18.41 17.57
C ILE A 10 -2.93 18.62 16.24
N LYS A 11 -2.57 19.67 15.52
CA LYS A 11 -3.23 20.02 14.26
C LYS A 11 -2.88 18.98 13.19
N THR A 12 -3.86 18.19 12.78
CA THR A 12 -3.71 17.27 11.65
C THR A 12 -3.47 18.07 10.36
N LYS A 13 -2.41 17.72 9.64
CA LYS A 13 -2.12 18.23 8.29
C LYS A 13 -2.69 17.26 7.27
N GLU A 14 -3.12 17.76 6.11
CA GLU A 14 -3.61 16.91 5.03
C GLU A 14 -2.73 17.10 3.80
N ILE A 15 -2.46 16.01 3.09
CA ILE A 15 -1.77 16.03 1.80
C ILE A 15 -2.42 15.02 0.84
N ASN A 16 -2.30 15.29 -0.45
CA ASN A 16 -2.76 14.42 -1.52
C ASN A 16 -1.54 13.88 -2.30
N VAL A 17 -1.31 12.58 -2.18
CA VAL A 17 -0.22 11.87 -2.84
C VAL A 17 -0.75 11.10 -4.03
N ILE A 18 -0.05 11.18 -5.17
CA ILE A 18 -0.38 10.37 -6.34
C ILE A 18 0.77 9.42 -6.69
N VAL A 19 0.43 8.15 -6.88
CA VAL A 19 1.36 7.11 -7.32
C VAL A 19 1.30 6.99 -8.84
N VAL A 20 2.46 7.07 -9.48
CA VAL A 20 2.67 6.96 -10.92
C VAL A 20 3.75 5.92 -11.20
N GLY A 21 3.84 5.44 -12.43
CA GLY A 21 4.83 4.44 -12.86
C GLY A 21 4.36 3.82 -14.17
N VAL A 22 5.13 2.92 -14.77
CA VAL A 22 4.72 2.34 -16.06
C VAL A 22 3.32 1.71 -15.95
N SER A 23 2.49 2.01 -16.95
CA SER A 23 1.10 1.58 -17.04
C SER A 23 0.71 1.48 -18.51
N GLY A 24 -0.24 0.61 -18.83
CA GLY A 24 -0.65 0.31 -20.20
C GLY A 24 -0.92 -1.18 -20.41
N SER A 25 -0.91 -1.60 -21.66
CA SER A 25 -0.99 -3.01 -22.07
C SER A 25 0.19 -3.83 -21.55
N GLU A 26 0.06 -5.16 -21.60
CA GLU A 26 1.13 -6.08 -21.22
C GLU A 26 2.43 -5.83 -22.00
N ALA A 27 2.32 -5.46 -23.28
CA ALA A 27 3.48 -5.08 -24.10
C ALA A 27 4.25 -3.86 -23.54
N VAL A 28 3.58 -2.98 -22.80
CA VAL A 28 4.17 -1.76 -22.21
C VAL A 28 4.63 -1.99 -20.78
N LYS A 29 3.76 -2.54 -19.91
CA LYS A 29 4.02 -2.68 -18.47
C LYS A 29 4.60 -4.05 -18.09
N GLY A 30 4.65 -5.00 -19.00
CA GLY A 30 4.91 -6.41 -18.70
C GLY A 30 3.71 -7.12 -18.05
N PRO A 31 3.86 -8.40 -17.68
CA PRO A 31 2.76 -9.24 -17.22
C PRO A 31 2.14 -8.79 -15.87
N SER A 32 2.94 -8.23 -14.96
CA SER A 32 2.52 -7.94 -13.58
C SER A 32 2.49 -6.45 -13.22
N GLY A 33 2.84 -5.56 -14.16
CA GLY A 33 2.96 -4.11 -13.92
C GLY A 33 3.96 -3.74 -12.81
N VAL A 34 4.10 -2.46 -12.49
CA VAL A 34 5.13 -1.98 -11.53
C VAL A 34 4.69 -1.97 -10.06
N GLY A 35 3.60 -2.65 -9.69
CA GLY A 35 3.17 -2.76 -8.29
C GLY A 35 2.51 -1.51 -7.66
N LYS A 36 2.06 -0.54 -8.47
CA LYS A 36 1.39 0.69 -8.00
C LYS A 36 0.19 0.41 -7.09
N SER A 37 -0.73 -0.45 -7.55
CA SER A 37 -1.96 -0.78 -6.83
C SER A 37 -1.70 -1.47 -5.50
N LEU A 38 -0.79 -2.45 -5.46
CA LEU A 38 -0.41 -3.13 -4.22
C LEU A 38 0.26 -2.15 -3.24
N LEU A 39 1.08 -1.22 -3.72
CA LEU A 39 1.69 -0.18 -2.89
C LEU A 39 0.65 0.75 -2.27
N CYS A 40 -0.35 1.18 -3.06
CA CYS A 40 -1.46 2.00 -2.56
C CYS A 40 -2.34 1.21 -1.57
N ASN A 41 -2.74 -0.02 -1.91
CA ASN A 41 -3.52 -0.88 -1.03
C ASN A 41 -2.81 -1.09 0.30
N ARG A 42 -1.54 -1.54 0.28
CA ARG A 42 -0.79 -1.82 1.50
C ARG A 42 -0.64 -0.59 2.38
N PHE A 43 -0.46 0.59 1.77
CA PHE A 43 -0.39 1.81 2.55
C PHE A 43 -1.74 2.16 3.17
N VAL A 44 -2.82 2.24 2.40
CA VAL A 44 -4.12 2.72 2.92
C VAL A 44 -4.76 1.71 3.87
N ARG A 45 -4.64 0.42 3.55
CA ARG A 45 -5.19 -0.72 4.30
C ARG A 45 -4.05 -1.69 4.64
N PRO A 46 -3.29 -1.42 5.72
CA PRO A 46 -2.10 -2.20 6.06
C PRO A 46 -2.42 -3.58 6.64
N SER A 47 -3.64 -3.79 7.15
CA SER A 47 -4.12 -5.06 7.71
C SER A 47 -3.99 -6.20 6.69
N ALA A 48 -3.62 -7.39 7.16
CA ALA A 48 -3.47 -8.56 6.29
C ALA A 48 -4.77 -8.96 5.58
N ASP A 49 -5.91 -8.89 6.27
CA ASP A 49 -7.22 -9.25 5.71
C ASP A 49 -7.75 -8.24 4.68
N GLU A 50 -7.21 -7.02 4.66
CA GLU A 50 -7.62 -5.95 3.75
C GLU A 50 -6.60 -5.70 2.61
N PHE A 51 -5.56 -6.54 2.52
CA PHE A 51 -4.55 -6.46 1.48
C PHE A 51 -4.81 -7.52 0.41
N HIS A 52 -5.18 -7.04 -0.78
CA HIS A 52 -5.42 -7.87 -1.94
C HIS A 52 -4.13 -7.95 -2.79
N ARG A 53 -3.79 -9.16 -3.21
CA ARG A 53 -2.57 -9.41 -4.01
C ARG A 53 -2.75 -9.13 -5.49
N GLU A 54 -4.00 -9.01 -5.94
CA GLU A 54 -4.34 -8.88 -7.34
C GLU A 54 -5.28 -7.69 -7.52
N HIS A 55 -4.90 -6.80 -8.43
CA HIS A 55 -5.71 -5.67 -8.86
C HIS A 55 -5.63 -5.60 -10.38
N SER A 56 -6.66 -6.13 -11.03
CA SER A 56 -6.71 -6.13 -12.49
C SER A 56 -6.99 -4.73 -13.03
N SER A 57 -6.26 -4.34 -14.08
CA SER A 57 -6.52 -3.12 -14.86
C SER A 57 -7.31 -3.42 -16.14
N VAL A 58 -7.91 -4.61 -16.24
CA VAL A 58 -8.76 -5.02 -17.37
C VAL A 58 -10.20 -5.04 -16.90
N LEU A 59 -11.03 -4.22 -17.54
CA LEU A 59 -12.40 -3.91 -17.13
C LEU A 59 -13.34 -4.00 -18.32
N SER A 60 -14.60 -4.29 -18.05
CA SER A 60 -15.66 -4.12 -19.03
C SER A 60 -15.94 -2.63 -19.27
N GLN A 61 -16.53 -2.30 -20.43
CA GLN A 61 -17.03 -0.95 -20.69
C GLN A 61 -18.06 -0.50 -19.64
N ILE A 62 -18.86 -1.45 -19.14
CA ILE A 62 -19.88 -1.21 -18.11
C ILE A 62 -19.21 -0.82 -16.79
N ASP A 63 -18.19 -1.55 -16.35
CA ASP A 63 -17.46 -1.20 -15.12
C ASP A 63 -16.76 0.16 -15.25
N PHE A 64 -16.11 0.40 -16.39
CA PHE A 64 -15.37 1.64 -16.62
C PHE A 64 -16.31 2.86 -16.66
N CYS A 65 -17.46 2.75 -17.33
CA CYS A 65 -18.38 3.86 -17.53
C CYS A 65 -19.46 4.00 -16.45
N GLY A 66 -19.88 2.90 -15.84
CA GLY A 66 -21.02 2.82 -14.94
C GLY A 66 -20.65 2.85 -13.46
N SER A 67 -19.46 2.37 -13.10
CA SER A 67 -19.04 2.37 -11.70
C SER A 67 -18.61 3.77 -11.24
N PRO A 68 -19.15 4.31 -10.13
CA PRO A 68 -18.63 5.53 -9.50
C PRO A 68 -17.23 5.36 -8.91
N VAL A 69 -16.71 4.13 -8.78
CA VAL A 69 -15.33 3.88 -8.33
C VAL A 69 -14.33 4.23 -9.44
N ILE A 70 -14.56 3.70 -10.64
CA ILE A 70 -13.72 3.99 -11.82
C ILE A 70 -14.07 5.36 -12.39
N ASN A 71 -15.37 5.66 -12.52
CA ASN A 71 -15.94 6.95 -12.90
C ASN A 71 -15.39 7.51 -14.23
N LYS A 72 -15.21 6.65 -15.24
CA LYS A 72 -14.64 6.99 -16.56
C LYS A 72 -13.23 7.57 -16.51
N ASP A 73 -12.51 7.31 -15.43
CA ASP A 73 -11.16 7.78 -15.21
C ASP A 73 -10.12 6.67 -15.39
N HIS A 74 -8.95 7.05 -15.89
CA HIS A 74 -7.75 6.21 -15.84
C HIS A 74 -6.93 6.46 -14.57
N TRP A 75 -7.61 6.67 -13.45
CA TRP A 75 -6.98 6.80 -12.13
C TRP A 75 -7.93 6.32 -11.03
N LEU A 76 -7.34 5.82 -9.95
CA LEU A 76 -8.05 5.29 -8.78
C LEU A 76 -7.86 6.22 -7.59
N TYR A 77 -8.93 6.43 -6.82
CA TYR A 77 -8.85 7.01 -5.48
C TYR A 77 -8.78 5.86 -4.48
N TRP A 78 -7.66 5.71 -3.77
CA TRP A 78 -7.44 4.58 -2.86
C TRP A 78 -7.96 4.82 -1.45
N GLY A 79 -8.31 6.07 -1.12
CA GLY A 79 -8.76 6.49 0.20
C GLY A 79 -7.71 7.34 0.91
N SER A 80 -7.68 7.24 2.23
CA SER A 80 -6.76 8.01 3.06
C SER A 80 -6.31 7.26 4.31
N ARG A 81 -5.11 7.54 4.79
CA ARG A 81 -4.60 7.02 6.06
C ARG A 81 -3.95 8.11 6.90
N LEU A 82 -4.21 8.09 8.19
CA LEU A 82 -3.58 8.96 9.16
C LEU A 82 -2.22 8.37 9.57
N LEU A 83 -1.13 9.07 9.26
CA LEU A 83 0.19 8.81 9.81
C LEU A 83 0.33 9.59 11.12
N SER A 84 0.44 8.86 12.22
CA SER A 84 0.67 9.42 13.55
C SER A 84 2.14 9.31 13.91
N SER A 85 2.68 10.34 14.56
CA SER A 85 4.07 10.38 14.99
C SER A 85 4.15 11.03 16.37
N SER A 86 5.02 10.51 17.25
CA SER A 86 5.27 11.12 18.56
C SER A 86 5.97 12.47 18.44
N ASP A 87 6.78 12.64 17.39
CA ASP A 87 7.74 13.74 17.28
C ASP A 87 7.34 14.75 16.18
N SER A 88 6.21 14.53 15.50
CA SER A 88 5.76 15.36 14.38
C SER A 88 4.22 15.39 14.30
N PRO A 89 3.62 16.43 13.69
CA PRO A 89 2.17 16.51 13.60
C PRO A 89 1.60 15.33 12.81
N ASN A 90 0.41 14.87 13.21
CA ASN A 90 -0.30 13.84 12.47
C ASN A 90 -0.58 14.33 11.03
N VAL A 91 -0.38 13.45 10.06
CA VAL A 91 -0.60 13.75 8.63
C VAL A 91 -1.63 12.79 8.07
N LEU A 92 -2.77 13.31 7.61
CA LEU A 92 -3.72 12.56 6.82
C LEU A 92 -3.23 12.56 5.36
N VAL A 93 -2.86 11.38 4.88
CA VAL A 93 -2.39 11.17 3.51
C VAL A 93 -3.53 10.60 2.69
N ARG A 94 -4.03 11.36 1.72
CA ARG A 94 -4.97 10.85 0.70
C ARG A 94 -4.17 10.31 -0.49
N VAL A 95 -4.58 9.15 -1.00
CA VAL A 95 -3.82 8.44 -2.04
C VAL A 95 -4.64 8.26 -3.29
N ALA A 96 -4.04 8.61 -4.43
CA ALA A 96 -4.54 8.28 -5.76
C ALA A 96 -3.47 7.54 -6.57
N GLU A 97 -3.90 6.80 -7.59
CA GLU A 97 -3.02 6.10 -8.53
C GLU A 97 -3.37 6.48 -9.96
N GLN A 98 -2.39 6.94 -10.74
CA GLN A 98 -2.54 7.06 -12.21
C GLN A 98 -2.25 5.72 -12.88
N THR A 99 -3.20 5.24 -13.68
CA THR A 99 -3.11 3.94 -14.34
C THR A 99 -3.62 3.99 -15.79
N GLU A 100 -3.74 2.83 -16.43
CA GLU A 100 -4.46 2.66 -17.70
C GLU A 100 -5.37 1.44 -17.58
N PHE A 101 -6.67 1.65 -17.72
CA PHE A 101 -7.64 0.57 -17.85
C PHE A 101 -7.75 0.13 -19.31
N LEU A 102 -7.76 -1.18 -19.50
CA LEU A 102 -7.92 -1.85 -20.78
C LEU A 102 -9.30 -2.51 -20.83
N ASP A 103 -9.85 -2.56 -22.02
CA ASP A 103 -11.10 -3.22 -22.33
C ASP A 103 -10.91 -4.75 -22.27
N ASP A 104 -11.87 -5.48 -21.70
CA ASP A 104 -11.78 -6.93 -21.52
C ASP A 104 -12.08 -7.75 -22.78
N GLU A 105 -12.68 -7.14 -23.80
CA GLU A 105 -12.89 -7.77 -25.11
C GLU A 105 -11.74 -7.51 -26.07
N THR A 106 -11.26 -6.26 -26.13
CA THR A 106 -10.26 -5.82 -27.12
C THR A 106 -8.84 -5.74 -26.58
N PHE A 107 -8.65 -5.71 -25.26
CA PHE A 107 -7.36 -5.47 -24.58
C PHE A 107 -6.68 -4.14 -24.94
N GLU A 108 -7.41 -3.24 -25.59
CA GLU A 108 -6.99 -1.88 -25.89
C GLU A 108 -7.37 -0.94 -24.76
N THR A 109 -6.69 0.21 -24.65
CA THR A 109 -7.03 1.23 -23.66
C THR A 109 -8.47 1.71 -23.87
N ILE A 110 -9.31 1.60 -22.83
CA ILE A 110 -10.69 2.09 -22.89
C ILE A 110 -10.67 3.59 -23.18
N ALA A 111 -11.50 4.04 -24.11
CA ALA A 111 -11.57 5.46 -24.44
C ALA A 111 -12.19 6.26 -23.28
N GLY A 112 -11.34 6.83 -22.42
CA GLY A 112 -11.77 7.78 -21.39
C GLY A 112 -12.26 9.13 -21.95
N CYS A 113 -12.63 10.05 -21.05
CA CYS A 113 -13.09 11.40 -21.40
C CYS A 113 -12.07 12.22 -22.24
N SER A 114 -10.78 11.87 -22.19
CA SER A 114 -9.71 12.53 -22.95
C SER A 114 -9.07 11.56 -23.94
N LYS A 115 -9.74 11.35 -25.08
CA LYS A 115 -9.38 10.41 -26.17
C LYS A 115 -8.00 10.62 -26.83
N SER A 116 -7.28 11.70 -26.52
CA SER A 116 -6.04 12.06 -27.22
C SER A 116 -4.78 12.15 -26.34
N GLU A 117 -4.90 12.06 -25.01
CA GLU A 117 -3.77 12.28 -24.12
C GLU A 117 -3.12 10.96 -23.71
N ASN A 118 -1.83 10.80 -24.03
CA ASN A 118 -1.07 9.62 -23.64
C ASN A 118 -0.83 9.57 -22.12
N TYR A 119 -0.50 8.38 -21.60
CA TYR A 119 -0.28 8.16 -20.17
C TYR A 119 0.73 9.14 -19.56
N CYS A 120 1.87 9.39 -20.22
CA CYS A 120 2.95 10.22 -19.70
C CYS A 120 2.50 11.68 -19.43
N GLN A 121 1.62 12.22 -20.28
CA GLN A 121 1.05 13.55 -20.07
C GLN A 121 -0.01 13.51 -18.95
N ARG A 122 -0.94 12.56 -19.04
CA ARG A 122 -2.04 12.39 -18.07
C ARG A 122 -1.55 12.17 -16.64
N CYS A 123 -0.48 11.39 -16.46
CA CYS A 123 0.06 11.07 -15.14
C CYS A 123 0.69 12.28 -14.43
N SER A 124 0.96 13.38 -15.14
CA SER A 124 1.52 14.61 -14.59
C SER A 124 0.48 15.66 -14.18
N ARG A 125 -0.81 15.39 -14.40
CA ARG A 125 -1.90 16.28 -13.98
C ARG A 125 -1.89 16.47 -12.47
N THR A 126 -1.88 17.72 -12.03
CA THR A 126 -1.87 18.10 -10.60
C THR A 126 -3.24 18.41 -10.03
N THR A 127 -4.28 18.45 -10.87
CA THR A 127 -5.67 18.64 -10.47
C THR A 127 -6.51 17.61 -11.21
N LEU A 128 -7.07 16.67 -10.47
CA LEU A 128 -8.00 15.68 -10.99
C LEU A 128 -9.40 16.02 -10.50
N GLN A 129 -10.37 15.93 -11.40
CA GLN A 129 -11.77 16.18 -11.08
C GLN A 129 -12.57 14.95 -11.47
N SER A 130 -13.34 14.44 -10.53
CA SER A 130 -14.17 13.26 -10.71
C SER A 130 -15.28 13.34 -9.67
N ARG A 131 -16.43 13.87 -10.09
CA ARG A 131 -17.57 14.10 -9.21
C ARG A 131 -18.14 12.76 -8.76
N ASP A 132 -18.46 12.66 -7.48
CA ASP A 132 -19.06 11.47 -6.87
C ASP A 132 -18.15 10.21 -6.96
N LYS A 133 -16.83 10.40 -7.19
CA LYS A 133 -15.88 9.28 -7.26
C LYS A 133 -15.78 8.58 -5.93
N LEU A 134 -15.96 7.26 -5.93
CA LEU A 134 -15.79 6.42 -4.74
C LEU A 134 -14.36 5.89 -4.62
N MET A 135 -13.98 5.64 -3.37
CA MET A 135 -12.76 4.91 -3.03
C MET A 135 -12.79 3.49 -3.63
N TYR A 136 -11.70 3.12 -4.26
CA TYR A 136 -11.43 1.78 -4.75
C TYR A 136 -10.91 0.87 -3.64
N ILE A 137 -11.47 -0.34 -3.58
CA ILE A 137 -11.07 -1.41 -2.65
C ILE A 137 -10.44 -2.56 -3.43
N GLN A 138 -11.21 -3.17 -4.33
CA GLN A 138 -10.82 -4.29 -5.18
C GLN A 138 -11.74 -4.35 -6.42
N LYS A 139 -11.46 -5.23 -7.38
CA LYS A 139 -12.25 -5.31 -8.63
C LYS A 139 -13.67 -5.80 -8.38
N GLU A 140 -13.87 -6.69 -7.42
CA GLU A 140 -15.16 -7.28 -7.04
C GLU A 140 -16.15 -6.25 -6.49
N GLN A 141 -15.68 -5.07 -6.13
CA GLN A 141 -16.52 -3.94 -5.72
C GLN A 141 -17.31 -3.34 -6.89
N LEU A 142 -16.80 -3.46 -8.13
CA LEU A 142 -17.40 -2.80 -9.29
C LEU A 142 -18.75 -3.46 -9.62
N GLY A 143 -19.82 -2.68 -9.64
CA GLY A 143 -21.20 -3.15 -9.78
C GLY A 143 -21.85 -3.68 -8.49
N LEU A 144 -21.10 -3.81 -7.41
CA LEU A 144 -21.56 -4.21 -6.07
C LEU A 144 -21.22 -3.14 -5.02
N GLU A 145 -21.12 -1.87 -5.43
CA GLU A 145 -20.53 -0.83 -4.60
C GLU A 145 -21.24 -0.74 -3.24
N SER A 146 -22.57 -0.87 -3.19
CA SER A 146 -23.37 -0.79 -1.96
C SER A 146 -23.02 -1.82 -0.89
N GLU A 147 -22.37 -2.92 -1.25
CA GLU A 147 -21.92 -3.97 -0.31
C GLU A 147 -20.57 -3.62 0.35
N PHE A 148 -19.92 -2.57 -0.11
CA PHE A 148 -18.60 -2.12 0.35
C PHE A 148 -18.67 -0.75 1.04
N PRO A 149 -17.69 -0.41 1.91
CA PRO A 149 -17.59 0.90 2.52
C PRO A 149 -17.61 2.07 1.51
N GLN A 150 -18.58 2.97 1.65
CA GLN A 150 -18.81 4.09 0.75
C GLN A 150 -18.03 5.33 1.21
N HIS A 151 -16.80 5.47 0.70
CA HIS A 151 -15.96 6.66 0.96
C HIS A 151 -15.80 7.49 -0.32
N LEU A 152 -16.46 8.65 -0.37
CA LEU A 152 -16.37 9.57 -1.50
C LEU A 152 -15.04 10.33 -1.49
N LEU A 153 -14.53 10.60 -2.70
CA LEU A 153 -13.51 11.60 -2.93
C LEU A 153 -14.04 12.97 -2.46
N PRO A 154 -13.38 13.63 -1.49
CA PRO A 154 -13.83 14.92 -1.00
C PRO A 154 -13.93 15.96 -2.13
N ASP A 155 -15.05 16.67 -2.18
CA ASP A 155 -15.37 17.72 -3.15
C ASP A 155 -15.30 17.30 -4.64
N GLY A 156 -15.19 15.99 -4.91
CA GLY A 156 -14.95 15.47 -6.27
C GLY A 156 -13.63 15.95 -6.89
N LYS A 157 -12.65 16.37 -6.08
CA LYS A 157 -11.39 16.96 -6.54
C LYS A 157 -10.19 16.37 -5.80
N PHE A 158 -9.13 16.11 -6.55
CA PHE A 158 -7.85 15.66 -6.01
C PHE A 158 -6.73 16.60 -6.48
N ASN A 159 -6.24 17.44 -5.58
CA ASN A 159 -5.17 18.42 -5.85
C ASN A 159 -3.83 17.85 -5.39
N VAL A 160 -2.99 17.41 -6.32
CA VAL A 160 -1.75 16.69 -6.04
C VAL A 160 -0.72 17.58 -5.33
N ASP A 161 -0.24 17.12 -4.18
CA ASP A 161 0.83 17.75 -3.42
C ASP A 161 2.19 17.13 -3.70
N GLY A 162 2.24 15.85 -4.07
CA GLY A 162 3.48 15.15 -4.38
C GLY A 162 3.26 13.84 -5.14
N PHE A 163 4.34 13.35 -5.75
CA PHE A 163 4.35 12.15 -6.60
C PHE A 163 5.21 11.04 -5.97
N ILE A 164 4.73 9.81 -6.04
CA ILE A 164 5.54 8.61 -5.87
C ILE A 164 5.74 7.99 -7.25
N LEU A 165 6.99 7.85 -7.69
CA LEU A 165 7.35 7.11 -8.90
C LEU A 165 7.68 5.67 -8.54
N ALA A 166 6.78 4.74 -8.85
CA ALA A 166 6.98 3.31 -8.68
C ALA A 166 7.77 2.72 -9.86
N CYS A 167 8.86 2.04 -9.54
CA CYS A 167 9.73 1.33 -10.47
C CYS A 167 9.84 -0.12 -10.00
N ASP A 168 9.49 -1.07 -10.86
CA ASP A 168 9.70 -2.47 -10.59
C ASP A 168 11.21 -2.78 -10.65
N VAL A 169 11.75 -3.42 -9.62
CA VAL A 169 13.14 -3.87 -9.60
C VAL A 169 13.27 -5.39 -9.53
N SER A 170 12.19 -6.12 -9.80
CA SER A 170 12.25 -7.55 -10.03
C SER A 170 12.95 -7.88 -11.35
N LYS A 171 13.32 -9.15 -11.50
CA LYS A 171 14.08 -9.64 -12.65
C LYS A 171 13.41 -9.28 -13.98
N ASP A 172 14.23 -8.86 -14.95
CA ASP A 172 13.86 -8.57 -16.34
C ASP A 172 12.85 -7.41 -16.56
N SER A 173 12.43 -6.71 -15.50
CA SER A 173 11.48 -5.59 -15.59
C SER A 173 12.00 -4.39 -16.39
N TYR A 174 13.31 -4.10 -16.34
CA TYR A 174 13.91 -2.95 -17.02
C TYR A 174 13.80 -3.01 -18.56
N LEU A 175 13.63 -4.21 -19.14
CA LEU A 175 13.50 -4.41 -20.59
C LEU A 175 12.26 -3.69 -21.16
N PHE A 176 11.23 -3.51 -20.34
CA PHE A 176 9.95 -2.95 -20.76
C PHE A 176 9.82 -1.45 -20.45
N HIS A 177 10.51 -0.96 -19.42
CA HIS A 177 10.08 0.26 -18.72
C HIS A 177 10.97 1.49 -18.92
N SER A 178 12.23 1.32 -19.35
CA SER A 178 13.25 2.37 -19.30
C SER A 178 12.86 3.70 -19.97
N ASN A 179 12.43 3.66 -21.23
CA ASN A 179 11.99 4.85 -21.97
C ASN A 179 10.73 5.47 -21.39
N GLN A 180 9.78 4.64 -20.95
CA GLN A 180 8.51 5.10 -20.37
C GLN A 180 8.76 5.83 -19.05
N ILE A 181 9.63 5.29 -18.19
CA ILE A 181 9.99 5.92 -16.91
C ILE A 181 10.63 7.29 -17.14
N ILE A 182 11.55 7.42 -18.09
CA ILE A 182 12.15 8.74 -18.42
C ILE A 182 11.07 9.74 -18.86
N ASN A 183 10.11 9.31 -19.69
CA ASN A 183 9.05 10.20 -20.16
C ASN A 183 8.08 10.62 -19.04
N ILE A 184 7.75 9.69 -18.15
CA ILE A 184 6.96 9.97 -16.93
C ILE A 184 7.72 10.99 -16.08
N VAL A 185 8.99 10.73 -15.76
CA VAL A 185 9.86 11.60 -14.97
C VAL A 185 9.90 13.01 -15.55
N LYS A 186 10.20 13.15 -16.84
CA LYS A 186 10.22 14.45 -17.53
C LYS A 186 8.89 15.20 -17.41
N SER A 187 7.78 14.47 -17.40
CA SER A 187 6.44 15.07 -17.31
C SER A 187 6.12 15.51 -15.88
N ILE A 188 6.30 14.63 -14.89
CA ILE A 188 6.01 14.97 -13.48
C ILE A 188 7.00 16.01 -12.93
N SER A 189 8.26 16.04 -13.36
CA SER A 189 9.24 17.05 -12.92
C SER A 189 8.86 18.48 -13.34
N LYS A 190 8.12 18.65 -14.45
CA LYS A 190 7.63 19.98 -14.88
C LYS A 190 6.63 20.59 -13.90
N THR A 191 5.96 19.76 -13.10
CA THR A 191 4.97 20.21 -12.10
C THR A 191 5.61 20.92 -10.90
N LYS A 192 6.93 20.73 -10.69
CA LYS A 192 7.69 21.20 -9.53
C LYS A 192 7.18 20.69 -8.18
N LYS A 193 6.28 19.70 -8.17
CA LYS A 193 5.86 19.01 -6.95
C LYS A 193 6.96 18.06 -6.48
N PRO A 194 7.10 17.82 -5.16
CA PRO A 194 8.01 16.80 -4.64
C PRO A 194 7.78 15.43 -5.28
N ILE A 195 8.88 14.72 -5.53
CA ILE A 195 8.89 13.35 -6.08
C ILE A 195 9.70 12.48 -5.14
N VAL A 196 9.19 11.29 -4.82
CA VAL A 196 9.97 10.20 -4.21
C VAL A 196 9.93 8.98 -5.13
N ILE A 197 11.04 8.27 -5.23
CA ILE A 197 11.15 7.06 -6.04
C ILE A 197 10.95 5.85 -5.13
N ALA A 198 10.05 4.95 -5.51
CA ALA A 198 9.86 3.66 -4.89
C ALA A 198 10.44 2.58 -5.81
N PHE A 199 11.47 1.88 -5.34
CA PHE A 199 11.80 0.57 -5.88
C PHE A 199 10.82 -0.43 -5.27
N THR A 200 10.02 -1.05 -6.13
CA THR A 200 8.92 -1.94 -5.75
C THR A 200 9.30 -3.39 -6.01
N LYS A 201 8.59 -4.32 -5.36
CA LYS A 201 8.84 -5.77 -5.45
C LYS A 201 10.27 -6.16 -5.05
N CYS A 202 10.83 -5.48 -4.05
CA CYS A 202 12.17 -5.81 -3.57
C CYS A 202 12.27 -7.19 -2.89
N ASP A 203 11.14 -7.85 -2.62
CA ASP A 203 11.10 -9.27 -2.25
C ASP A 203 11.53 -10.23 -3.37
N GLU A 204 11.56 -9.73 -4.62
CA GLU A 204 12.07 -10.44 -5.81
C GLU A 204 13.22 -9.65 -6.47
N LEU A 205 13.96 -8.87 -5.67
CA LEU A 205 14.97 -7.92 -6.14
C LEU A 205 16.01 -8.56 -7.08
N SER A 206 16.22 -7.91 -8.22
CA SER A 206 17.36 -8.14 -9.10
C SER A 206 18.38 -7.01 -8.93
N GLU A 207 19.57 -7.34 -8.43
CA GLU A 207 20.67 -6.36 -8.28
C GLU A 207 21.10 -5.74 -9.61
N GLU A 208 21.02 -6.50 -10.70
CA GLU A 208 21.28 -6.01 -12.06
C GLU A 208 20.26 -4.94 -12.48
N THR A 209 18.98 -5.22 -12.28
CA THR A 209 17.87 -4.30 -12.57
C THR A 209 17.96 -3.03 -11.71
N LYS A 210 18.23 -3.18 -10.42
CA LYS A 210 18.46 -2.07 -9.50
C LYS A 210 19.62 -1.19 -9.96
N LYS A 211 20.77 -1.79 -10.27
CA LYS A 211 21.95 -1.08 -10.77
C LYS A 211 21.65 -0.36 -12.08
N TYR A 212 20.88 -0.97 -12.97
CA TYR A 212 20.43 -0.35 -14.22
C TYR A 212 19.63 0.93 -13.94
N TYR A 213 18.60 0.87 -13.08
CA TYR A 213 17.80 2.05 -12.74
C TYR A 213 18.62 3.13 -12.04
N MET A 214 19.53 2.76 -11.14
CA MET A 214 20.40 3.73 -10.48
C MET A 214 21.29 4.47 -11.48
N ASN A 215 21.84 3.77 -12.49
CA ASN A 215 22.60 4.39 -13.56
C ASN A 215 21.72 5.31 -14.43
N LEU A 216 20.53 4.84 -14.82
CA LEU A 216 19.55 5.59 -15.61
C LEU A 216 19.16 6.90 -14.91
N PHE A 217 18.85 6.83 -13.61
CA PHE A 217 18.41 7.99 -12.84
C PHE A 217 19.56 8.98 -12.59
N SER A 218 20.77 8.49 -12.36
CA SER A 218 21.96 9.34 -12.22
C SER A 218 22.28 10.12 -13.51
N GLY A 219 22.02 9.50 -14.67
CA GLY A 219 22.12 10.12 -16.00
C GLY A 219 20.99 11.09 -16.34
N THR A 220 19.85 11.02 -15.63
CA THR A 220 18.65 11.82 -15.92
C THR A 220 18.69 13.14 -15.13
N LYS A 221 18.84 14.27 -15.82
CA LYS A 221 19.04 15.60 -15.20
C LYS A 221 17.93 15.96 -14.22
N GLU A 222 16.68 15.66 -14.56
CA GLU A 222 15.49 15.96 -13.77
C GLU A 222 15.47 15.24 -12.42
N LEU A 223 16.15 14.09 -12.29
CA LEU A 223 16.20 13.29 -11.07
C LEU A 223 17.37 13.63 -10.16
N LYS A 224 18.34 14.42 -10.61
CA LYS A 224 19.50 14.77 -9.77
C LYS A 224 19.09 15.42 -8.44
N HIS A 225 18.15 16.38 -8.49
CA HIS A 225 17.62 17.00 -7.27
C HIS A 225 16.83 15.99 -6.42
N VAL A 226 15.98 15.17 -7.05
CA VAL A 226 15.18 14.14 -6.37
C VAL A 226 16.09 13.20 -5.57
N LEU A 227 17.12 12.65 -6.22
CA LEU A 227 18.09 11.74 -5.61
C LEU A 227 18.96 12.41 -4.53
N SER A 228 19.17 13.73 -4.61
CA SER A 228 19.89 14.47 -3.58
C SER A 228 19.06 14.68 -2.30
N CYS A 229 17.72 14.71 -2.43
CA CYS A 229 16.83 14.82 -1.28
C CYS A 229 16.63 13.47 -0.59
N LEU A 230 16.46 12.40 -1.38
CA LEU A 230 16.19 11.07 -0.87
C LEU A 230 16.60 10.01 -1.89
N SER A 231 17.40 9.03 -1.47
CA SER A 231 17.67 7.84 -2.29
C SER A 231 16.39 7.05 -2.55
N PRO A 232 16.27 6.30 -3.66
CA PRO A 232 15.12 5.45 -3.91
C PRO A 232 14.83 4.54 -2.71
N VAL A 233 13.57 4.50 -2.29
CA VAL A 233 13.14 3.68 -1.16
C VAL A 233 12.83 2.28 -1.68
N GLU A 234 13.52 1.29 -1.13
CA GLU A 234 13.32 -0.12 -1.48
C GLU A 234 12.12 -0.68 -0.69
N THR A 235 11.08 -1.11 -1.40
CA THR A 235 9.78 -1.46 -0.83
C THR A 235 9.29 -2.82 -1.29
N SER A 236 8.54 -3.50 -0.41
CA SER A 236 7.73 -4.65 -0.76
C SER A 236 6.35 -4.49 -0.14
N SER A 237 5.33 -4.34 -0.97
CA SER A 237 3.94 -4.29 -0.52
C SER A 237 3.48 -5.63 0.03
N VAL A 238 3.99 -6.75 -0.52
CA VAL A 238 3.63 -8.10 -0.10
C VAL A 238 4.21 -8.40 1.28
N LYS A 239 5.47 -8.03 1.53
CA LYS A 239 6.14 -8.20 2.82
C LYS A 239 5.91 -7.03 3.80
N ASN A 240 5.22 -5.99 3.37
CA ASN A 240 5.01 -4.74 4.10
C ASN A 240 6.32 -4.10 4.60
N VAL A 241 7.31 -4.00 3.70
CA VAL A 241 8.62 -3.42 3.98
C VAL A 241 8.68 -2.00 3.42
N ASN A 242 9.06 -1.04 4.27
CA ASN A 242 9.28 0.38 3.95
C ASN A 242 8.10 1.16 3.33
N VAL A 243 6.89 0.59 3.26
CA VAL A 243 5.72 1.27 2.68
C VAL A 243 5.35 2.53 3.46
N ASP A 244 5.23 2.44 4.78
CA ASP A 244 4.92 3.61 5.64
C ASP A 244 6.04 4.67 5.57
N TYR A 245 7.29 4.22 5.51
CA TYR A 245 8.44 5.10 5.38
C TYR A 245 8.38 5.91 4.08
N LEU A 246 8.08 5.27 2.94
CA LEU A 246 7.98 5.91 1.63
C LEU A 246 6.96 7.06 1.63
N PHE A 247 5.72 6.80 2.06
CA PHE A 247 4.66 7.80 2.10
C PHE A 247 4.93 8.87 3.18
N GLY A 248 5.51 8.48 4.32
CA GLY A 248 5.94 9.41 5.36
C GLY A 248 7.02 10.38 4.85
N SER A 249 8.03 9.89 4.13
CA SER A 249 9.06 10.75 3.52
C SER A 249 8.48 11.75 2.53
N LEU A 250 7.57 11.32 1.64
CA LEU A 250 6.92 12.27 0.73
C LEU A 250 6.08 13.30 1.51
N SER A 251 5.44 12.89 2.60
CA SER A 251 4.71 13.80 3.48
C SER A 251 5.60 14.90 4.05
N PHE A 252 6.78 14.53 4.55
CA PHE A 252 7.75 15.49 5.04
C PHE A 252 8.26 16.43 3.93
N LEU A 253 8.45 15.95 2.70
CA LEU A 253 8.79 16.82 1.57
C LEU A 253 7.68 17.82 1.23
N CYS A 254 6.43 17.36 1.16
CA CYS A 254 5.27 18.21 0.85
C CYS A 254 5.06 19.30 1.90
N LEU A 255 5.26 18.94 3.18
CA LEU A 255 5.13 19.84 4.33
C LEU A 255 6.41 20.64 4.63
N ARG A 256 7.43 20.58 3.76
CA ARG A 256 8.73 21.27 3.93
C ARG A 256 9.39 20.99 5.29
N SER A 257 9.27 19.75 5.75
CA SER A 257 9.73 19.24 7.04
C SER A 257 10.85 18.21 6.86
N GLN A 258 11.72 18.40 5.86
CA GLN A 258 12.74 17.44 5.44
C GLN A 258 13.74 17.07 6.54
N LYS A 259 13.93 17.94 7.53
CA LYS A 259 14.80 17.71 8.69
C LYS A 259 14.36 16.53 9.57
N LEU A 260 13.08 16.14 9.48
CA LEU A 260 12.50 15.02 10.21
C LEU A 260 12.67 13.69 9.46
N MET A 261 13.06 13.73 8.18
CA MET A 261 13.30 12.52 7.40
C MET A 261 14.59 11.86 7.83
N LYS A 262 14.51 10.56 8.11
CA LYS A 262 15.68 9.71 8.32
C LYS A 262 16.22 9.25 6.95
N LYS A 263 17.31 8.48 6.94
CA LYS A 263 17.79 7.80 5.73
C LYS A 263 16.97 6.50 5.55
N PRO A 264 16.58 6.12 4.32
CA PRO A 264 15.91 4.84 4.11
C PRO A 264 16.87 3.70 4.42
N LEU A 265 16.37 2.69 5.12
CA LEU A 265 17.07 1.40 5.23
C LEU A 265 16.97 0.65 3.90
N GLY A 266 18.02 -0.06 3.52
CA GLY A 266 17.96 -0.98 2.39
C GLY A 266 16.97 -2.12 2.67
N TYR A 267 16.48 -2.78 1.61
CA TYR A 267 15.44 -3.81 1.75
C TYR A 267 15.84 -4.94 2.69
N GLN A 268 17.07 -5.45 2.57
CA GLN A 268 17.56 -6.57 3.39
C GLN A 268 17.49 -6.23 4.89
N GLU A 269 18.00 -5.06 5.28
CA GLU A 269 17.98 -4.61 6.67
C GLU A 269 16.55 -4.35 7.15
N ALA A 270 15.74 -3.65 6.35
CA ALA A 270 14.35 -3.35 6.69
C ALA A 270 13.49 -4.62 6.83
N SER A 271 13.72 -5.63 5.99
CA SER A 271 13.02 -6.92 6.04
C SER A 271 13.29 -7.65 7.35
N LEU A 272 14.54 -7.64 7.85
CA LEU A 272 14.90 -8.26 9.12
C LEU A 272 14.12 -7.66 10.30
N TYR A 273 13.94 -6.33 10.33
CA TYR A 273 13.12 -5.69 11.36
C TYR A 273 11.65 -6.11 11.28
N VAL A 274 11.10 -6.22 10.07
CA VAL A 274 9.73 -6.70 9.86
C VAL A 274 9.59 -8.16 10.30
N GLU A 275 10.55 -9.01 9.98
CA GLU A 275 10.57 -10.42 10.38
C GLU A 275 10.66 -10.59 11.90
N GLN A 276 11.55 -9.85 12.57
CA GLN A 276 11.66 -9.85 14.03
C GLN A 276 10.38 -9.38 14.72
N ARG A 277 9.77 -8.29 14.22
CA ARG A 277 8.47 -7.82 14.72
C ARG A 277 7.39 -8.89 14.53
N ASN A 278 7.32 -9.49 13.36
CA ASN A 278 6.33 -10.51 13.02
C ASN A 278 6.52 -11.76 13.90
N LEU A 279 7.76 -12.16 14.20
CA LEU A 279 8.05 -13.25 15.14
C LEU A 279 7.54 -12.92 16.55
N HIS A 280 7.80 -11.70 17.04
CA HIS A 280 7.31 -11.26 18.33
C HIS A 280 5.77 -11.31 18.42
N VAL A 281 5.07 -10.83 17.39
CA VAL A 281 3.60 -10.90 17.31
C VAL A 281 3.09 -12.34 17.38
N LYS A 282 3.75 -13.28 16.69
CA LYS A 282 3.42 -14.71 16.81
C LYS A 282 3.62 -15.25 18.23
N CYS A 283 4.72 -14.89 18.88
CA CYS A 283 4.99 -15.33 20.26
C CYS A 283 3.95 -14.80 21.25
N CYS A 284 3.54 -13.53 21.13
CA CYS A 284 2.49 -12.94 21.96
C CYS A 284 1.15 -13.68 21.78
N PHE A 285 0.74 -13.92 20.53
CA PHE A 285 -0.51 -14.64 20.28
C PHE A 285 -0.46 -16.10 20.73
N SER A 286 0.69 -16.79 20.56
CA SER A 286 0.90 -18.14 21.10
C SER A 286 0.72 -18.17 22.63
N THR A 287 1.30 -17.19 23.31
CA THR A 287 1.18 -17.05 24.77
C THR A 287 -0.28 -16.83 25.17
N LEU A 288 -1.00 -15.94 24.49
CA LEU A 288 -2.42 -15.69 24.72
C LEU A 288 -3.25 -16.96 24.52
N LEU A 289 -3.03 -17.70 23.42
CA LEU A 289 -3.72 -18.97 23.16
C LEU A 289 -3.50 -19.98 24.29
N SER A 290 -2.27 -20.07 24.82
CA SER A 290 -1.97 -20.99 25.93
C SER A 290 -2.67 -20.65 27.24
N GLN A 291 -2.98 -19.37 27.45
CA GLN A 291 -3.73 -18.88 28.62
C GLN A 291 -5.23 -19.07 28.44
N ALA A 292 -5.74 -18.82 27.22
CA ALA A 292 -7.15 -18.98 26.89
C ALA A 292 -7.57 -20.46 26.80
N VAL A 293 -6.66 -21.35 26.38
CA VAL A 293 -6.89 -22.79 26.26
C VAL A 293 -5.81 -23.57 27.01
N PRO A 294 -5.83 -23.60 28.36
CA PRO A 294 -4.79 -24.30 29.13
C PRO A 294 -4.80 -25.81 28.86
N LEU A 295 -3.67 -26.37 28.45
CA LEU A 295 -3.57 -27.80 28.12
C LEU A 295 -3.82 -28.72 29.31
N CYS A 296 -3.56 -28.25 30.54
CA CYS A 296 -3.73 -29.02 31.77
C CYS A 296 -5.19 -29.40 32.08
N VAL A 297 -6.17 -28.77 31.42
CA VAL A 297 -7.60 -29.10 31.58
C VAL A 297 -8.16 -29.95 30.43
N TYR A 298 -7.33 -30.34 29.45
CA TYR A 298 -7.70 -31.25 28.38
C TYR A 298 -7.83 -32.70 28.89
N PRO A 299 -8.83 -33.50 28.46
CA PRO A 299 -9.93 -33.18 27.53
C PRO A 299 -11.18 -32.61 28.23
N LYS A 300 -11.17 -32.43 29.55
CA LYS A 300 -12.35 -32.02 30.34
C LYS A 300 -12.94 -30.67 29.89
N LYS A 301 -12.09 -29.76 29.40
CA LYS A 301 -12.50 -28.49 28.79
C LYS A 301 -11.75 -28.32 27.47
N CYS A 302 -12.47 -28.43 26.35
CA CYS A 302 -11.97 -28.14 25.01
C CYS A 302 -12.84 -27.04 24.40
N LEU A 303 -12.41 -25.79 24.53
CA LEU A 303 -13.14 -24.66 23.98
C LEU A 303 -13.03 -24.67 22.45
N SER A 304 -14.15 -24.52 21.76
CA SER A 304 -14.19 -24.26 20.32
C SER A 304 -13.62 -22.87 20.00
N TRP A 305 -13.23 -22.64 18.74
CA TRP A 305 -12.71 -21.34 18.31
C TRP A 305 -13.63 -20.17 18.66
N ASN A 306 -14.95 -20.33 18.46
CA ASN A 306 -15.93 -19.29 18.78
C ASN A 306 -15.98 -18.98 20.28
N GLN A 307 -15.81 -20.00 21.13
CA GLN A 307 -15.78 -19.80 22.58
C GLN A 307 -14.48 -19.11 23.02
N VAL A 308 -13.34 -19.50 22.44
CA VAL A 308 -12.06 -18.83 22.70
C VAL A 308 -12.13 -17.38 22.25
N LEU A 309 -12.57 -17.13 21.01
CA LEU A 309 -12.72 -15.78 20.48
C LEU A 309 -13.62 -14.91 21.36
N ALA A 310 -14.73 -15.43 21.88
CA ALA A 310 -15.59 -14.66 22.76
C ALA A 310 -14.86 -14.13 24.01
N ASP A 311 -13.80 -14.83 24.46
CA ASP A 311 -12.98 -14.43 25.60
C ASP A 311 -11.84 -13.47 25.22
N ILE A 312 -11.34 -13.53 23.98
CA ILE A 312 -10.13 -12.80 23.55
C ILE A 312 -10.32 -11.83 22.37
N ASP A 313 -11.54 -11.61 21.89
CA ASP A 313 -11.87 -10.81 20.68
C ASP A 313 -11.29 -9.40 20.71
N ARG A 314 -11.22 -8.80 21.90
CA ARG A 314 -10.68 -7.44 22.16
C ARG A 314 -9.27 -7.45 22.72
N HIS A 315 -8.62 -8.62 22.82
CA HIS A 315 -7.27 -8.70 23.36
C HIS A 315 -6.25 -8.08 22.38
N PRO A 316 -5.37 -7.16 22.83
CA PRO A 316 -4.42 -6.47 21.96
C PRO A 316 -3.55 -7.41 21.13
N ASP A 317 -3.11 -8.54 21.71
CA ASP A 317 -2.27 -9.51 21.01
C ASP A 317 -3.02 -10.23 19.87
N LEU A 318 -4.31 -10.56 20.04
CA LEU A 318 -5.12 -11.11 18.94
C LEU A 318 -5.32 -10.05 17.87
N MET A 319 -5.74 -8.83 18.24
CA MET A 319 -5.99 -7.75 17.27
C MET A 319 -4.73 -7.42 16.45
N ASN A 320 -3.56 -7.38 17.10
CA ASN A 320 -2.28 -7.16 16.44
C ASN A 320 -1.90 -8.35 15.55
N PHE A 321 -2.12 -9.59 16.01
CA PHE A 321 -1.88 -10.78 15.19
C PHE A 321 -2.74 -10.80 13.93
N VAL A 322 -4.05 -10.54 14.05
CA VAL A 322 -4.97 -10.45 12.91
C VAL A 322 -4.56 -9.33 11.96
N THR A 323 -4.15 -8.18 12.50
CA THR A 323 -3.64 -7.07 11.67
C THR A 323 -2.41 -7.49 10.85
N VAL A 324 -1.50 -8.27 11.42
CA VAL A 324 -0.22 -8.65 10.76
C VAL A 324 -0.35 -9.88 9.86
N PHE A 325 -1.12 -10.89 10.26
CA PHE A 325 -1.19 -12.19 9.59
C PHE A 325 -2.56 -12.57 9.04
N GLY A 326 -3.62 -11.92 9.54
CA GLY A 326 -4.99 -12.15 9.12
C GLY A 326 -5.74 -13.14 10.03
N SER A 327 -7.06 -13.02 10.00
CA SER A 327 -7.98 -13.82 10.81
C SER A 327 -7.90 -15.31 10.49
N ARG A 328 -7.76 -15.68 9.21
CA ARG A 328 -7.58 -17.09 8.80
C ARG A 328 -6.34 -17.72 9.43
N VAL A 329 -5.21 -17.01 9.42
CA VAL A 329 -3.96 -17.53 10.00
C VAL A 329 -4.06 -17.63 11.53
N ALA A 330 -4.82 -16.74 12.17
CA ALA A 330 -5.09 -16.82 13.61
C ALA A 330 -5.87 -18.10 13.94
N PHE A 331 -6.89 -18.42 13.15
CA PHE A 331 -7.65 -19.66 13.28
C PHE A 331 -6.79 -20.90 13.05
N GLU A 332 -5.99 -20.94 11.99
CA GLU A 332 -5.07 -22.06 11.70
C GLU A 332 -4.05 -22.29 12.84
N MET A 333 -3.59 -21.22 13.48
CA MET A 333 -2.69 -21.31 14.62
C MET A 333 -3.38 -21.89 15.87
N TYR A 334 -4.64 -21.51 16.11
CA TYR A 334 -5.47 -22.13 17.13
C TYR A 334 -5.71 -23.62 16.84
N GLU A 335 -6.04 -23.99 15.60
CA GLU A 335 -6.27 -25.40 15.23
C GLU A 335 -5.02 -26.25 15.45
N ARG A 336 -3.85 -25.75 15.04
CA ARG A 336 -2.57 -26.42 15.28
C ARG A 336 -2.30 -26.60 16.77
N TYR A 337 -2.50 -25.56 17.56
CA TYR A 337 -2.31 -25.59 19.02
C TYR A 337 -3.18 -26.67 19.69
N VAL A 338 -4.46 -26.74 19.31
CA VAL A 338 -5.38 -27.77 19.83
C VAL A 338 -5.02 -29.17 19.33
N SER A 339 -4.53 -29.31 18.09
CA SER A 339 -4.08 -30.61 17.56
C SER A 339 -2.86 -31.14 18.32
N GLU A 340 -1.85 -30.30 18.55
CA GLU A 340 -0.66 -30.67 19.32
C GLU A 340 -1.02 -31.06 20.76
N ALA A 341 -1.97 -30.35 21.38
CA ALA A 341 -2.51 -30.72 22.69
C ALA A 341 -3.15 -32.11 22.73
N LYS A 342 -3.92 -32.45 21.69
CA LYS A 342 -4.57 -33.77 21.56
C LYS A 342 -3.53 -34.88 21.44
N GLU A 343 -2.50 -34.67 20.63
CA GLU A 343 -1.40 -35.61 20.44
C GLU A 343 -0.61 -35.83 21.73
N LEU A 344 -0.23 -34.74 22.42
CA LEU A 344 0.48 -34.82 23.70
C LEU A 344 -0.34 -35.56 24.78
N TRP A 345 -1.65 -35.34 24.83
CA TRP A 345 -2.52 -36.09 25.74
C TRP A 345 -2.60 -37.57 25.38
N ALA A 346 -2.67 -37.90 24.08
CA ALA A 346 -2.73 -39.28 23.61
C ALA A 346 -1.43 -40.06 23.89
N ILE A 347 -0.27 -39.41 23.79
CA ILE A 347 1.05 -40.01 24.07
C ILE A 347 1.24 -40.28 25.57
N ASN A 348 0.72 -39.41 26.43
CA ASN A 348 0.86 -39.53 27.90
C ASN A 348 -0.18 -40.47 28.53
N ARG A 349 -0.84 -41.30 27.72
CA ARG A 349 -1.87 -42.25 28.11
C ARG A 349 -1.40 -43.66 27.83
#